data_AF-A0A225WTK4-F1
#
_entry.id   AF-A0A225WTK4-F1
#
_cell.length_a   1.000
_cell.length_b   1.000
_cell.length_c   1.000
_cell.angle_alpha   90.00
_cell.angle_beta   90.00
_cell.angle_gamma   90.00
#
_symmetry.space_group_name_H-M   'P 1'
#
loop_
_entity.id
_entity.type
_entity.pdbx_description
1 polymer ?
#
loop_
_entity_poly.entity_id
_entity_poly.type
_entity_poly.pdbx_seq_one_letter_code
_entity_poly.pdbx_strand_id
1 'polypeptide(L)'
;MEKYLSWKKQQIIDRREGRDTIARTDVMLSKSLWQDMHIQQRENREQAGTEQKRLMDAVHSQASNIENLCAILTERSSTSNAHALENQKWRRLKSLDTYLFEAFIQEADYYYARIDEVFADCGMTSQPMSEIHSVRRASPETRIECVQHVHKIIQPFRFEVTCKFLWEGTNVPYRQHAREIYSNVEDVVNTRAMKFRLKKALGNSTFSGLDTDETVWCSIRPCEVESRGTVM
;
A
#
# COMPACT_ATOMS: atom_id res chain seq x y z
N MET A 1 48.57 -6.66 -4.12
CA MET A 1 48.05 -6.47 -2.74
C MET A 1 47.49 -7.77 -2.17
N GLU A 2 46.72 -8.55 -2.92
CA GLU A 2 46.16 -9.85 -2.49
C GLU A 2 47.20 -10.90 -2.08
N LYS A 3 48.34 -10.99 -2.81
CA LYS A 3 49.43 -11.92 -2.46
C LYS A 3 50.03 -11.64 -1.07
N TYR A 4 50.06 -10.38 -0.64
CA TYR A 4 50.58 -9.98 0.68
C TYR A 4 49.62 -10.35 1.81
N LEU A 5 48.31 -10.15 1.61
CA LEU A 5 47.28 -10.55 2.57
C LEU A 5 47.17 -12.07 2.68
N SER A 6 47.32 -12.79 1.56
CA SER A 6 47.32 -14.25 1.52
C SER A 6 48.52 -14.83 2.29
N TRP A 7 49.72 -14.29 2.07
CA TRP A 7 50.91 -14.66 2.83
C TRP A 7 50.77 -14.35 4.33
N LYS A 8 50.22 -13.19 4.69
CA LYS A 8 50.03 -12.79 6.10
C LYS A 8 48.98 -13.67 6.80
N LYS A 9 47.93 -14.08 6.09
CA LYS A 9 46.92 -15.03 6.59
C LYS A 9 47.54 -16.41 6.81
N GLN A 10 48.34 -16.88 5.86
CA GLN A 10 49.01 -18.18 5.96
C GLN A 10 49.99 -18.21 7.14
N GLN A 11 50.74 -17.12 7.37
CA GLN A 11 51.66 -16.98 8.49
C GLN A 11 50.96 -17.01 9.87
N ILE A 12 49.71 -16.53 9.96
CA ILE A 12 48.91 -16.60 11.18
C ILE A 12 48.38 -18.02 11.41
N ILE A 13 47.99 -18.72 10.35
CA ILE A 13 47.54 -20.13 10.41
C ILE A 13 48.69 -21.05 10.80
N ASP A 14 49.88 -20.87 10.22
CA ASP A 14 51.06 -21.67 10.52
C ASP A 14 51.58 -21.44 11.95
N ARG A 15 51.44 -20.22 12.48
CA ARG A 15 51.69 -19.90 13.90
C ARG A 15 50.66 -20.55 14.83
N ARG A 16 49.38 -20.60 14.43
CA ARG A 16 48.31 -21.24 15.21
C ARG A 16 48.43 -22.76 15.25
N GLU A 17 49.00 -23.36 14.20
CA GLU A 17 49.22 -24.81 14.11
C GLU A 17 50.58 -25.25 14.69
N GLY A 18 51.32 -24.34 15.33
CA GLY A 18 52.49 -24.65 16.16
C GLY A 18 53.69 -25.22 15.42
N ARG A 19 53.76 -25.06 14.08
CA ARG A 19 54.74 -25.77 13.25
C ARG A 19 56.20 -25.32 13.42
N ASP A 20 56.48 -24.20 14.08
CA ASP A 20 57.82 -23.60 14.15
C ASP A 20 58.25 -23.04 15.53
N THR A 21 57.64 -23.43 16.66
CA THR A 21 58.04 -22.84 17.96
C THR A 21 58.13 -23.82 19.13
N ILE A 22 59.27 -23.75 19.83
CA ILE A 22 59.53 -24.44 21.10
C ILE A 22 58.44 -24.03 22.09
N ALA A 23 57.78 -25.00 22.74
CA ALA A 23 56.57 -24.86 23.57
C ALA A 23 56.54 -23.69 24.58
N ARG A 24 57.70 -23.13 24.95
CA ARG A 24 57.84 -21.98 25.86
C ARG A 24 57.40 -20.65 25.24
N THR A 25 57.56 -20.49 23.92
CA THR A 25 57.19 -19.26 23.19
C THR A 25 55.70 -19.23 22.88
N ASP A 26 55.08 -20.39 22.65
CA ASP A 26 53.64 -20.53 22.39
C ASP A 26 52.79 -20.24 23.65
N VAL A 27 53.27 -20.68 24.82
CA VAL A 27 52.67 -20.33 26.13
C VAL A 27 52.82 -18.83 26.46
N MET A 28 53.94 -18.22 26.08
CA MET A 28 54.18 -16.79 26.34
C MET A 28 53.36 -15.90 25.39
N LEU A 29 53.25 -16.27 24.11
CA LEU A 29 52.42 -15.60 23.11
C LEU A 29 50.93 -15.76 23.41
N SER A 30 50.48 -16.93 23.87
CA SER A 30 49.08 -17.13 24.29
C SER A 30 48.73 -16.29 25.52
N LYS A 31 49.62 -16.18 26.52
CA LYS A 31 49.39 -15.33 27.69
C LYS A 31 49.27 -13.85 27.34
N SER A 32 50.18 -13.32 26.52
CA SER A 32 50.12 -11.91 26.09
C SER A 32 48.88 -11.63 25.22
N LEU A 33 48.51 -12.57 24.34
CA LEU A 33 47.33 -12.43 23.49
C LEU A 33 46.04 -12.41 24.32
N TRP A 34 45.91 -13.27 25.33
CA TRP A 34 44.77 -13.25 26.24
C TRP A 34 44.72 -11.99 27.11
N GLN A 35 45.87 -11.45 27.52
CA GLN A 35 45.95 -10.18 28.24
C GLN A 35 45.44 -9.02 27.38
N ASP A 36 45.91 -8.92 26.14
CA ASP A 36 45.47 -7.88 25.20
C ASP A 36 43.97 -8.01 24.89
N MET A 37 43.48 -9.23 24.66
CA MET A 37 42.05 -9.49 24.47
C MET A 37 41.21 -9.07 25.69
N HIS A 38 41.68 -9.35 26.90
CA HIS A 38 40.94 -9.03 28.11
C HIS A 38 40.94 -7.53 28.40
N ILE A 39 42.01 -6.81 28.05
CA ILE A 39 42.07 -5.34 28.09
C ILE A 39 41.10 -4.75 27.07
N GLN A 40 41.17 -5.19 25.81
CA GLN A 40 40.29 -4.72 24.75
C GLN A 40 38.80 -4.98 25.08
N GLN A 41 38.49 -6.15 25.65
CA GLN A 41 37.12 -6.47 26.01
C GLN A 41 36.62 -5.68 27.23
N ARG A 42 37.53 -5.28 28.13
CA ARG A 42 37.20 -4.35 29.22
C ARG A 42 36.90 -2.95 28.68
N GLU A 43 37.75 -2.42 27.80
CA GLU A 43 37.53 -1.11 27.17
C GLU A 43 36.21 -1.07 26.39
N ASN A 44 35.93 -2.11 25.59
CA ASN A 44 34.66 -2.23 24.87
C ASN A 44 33.46 -2.25 25.82
N ARG A 45 33.56 -2.91 26.98
CA ARG A 45 32.49 -2.91 28.00
C ARG A 45 32.30 -1.54 28.62
N GLU A 46 33.39 -0.83 28.94
CA GLU A 46 33.31 0.52 29.50
C GLU A 46 32.66 1.49 28.50
N GLN A 47 33.01 1.42 27.21
CA GLN A 47 32.38 2.21 26.15
C GLN A 47 30.90 1.87 25.93
N ALA A 48 30.54 0.58 25.96
CA ALA A 48 29.14 0.16 25.85
C ALA A 48 28.31 0.66 27.05
N GLY A 49 28.90 0.64 28.25
CA GLY A 49 28.25 1.15 29.46
C GLY A 49 28.02 2.67 29.42
N THR A 50 28.99 3.45 28.93
CA THR A 50 28.83 4.90 28.79
C THR A 50 27.78 5.27 27.77
N GLU A 51 27.75 4.59 26.61
CA GLU A 51 26.75 4.84 25.58
C GLU A 51 25.35 4.40 26.03
N GLN A 52 25.22 3.25 26.69
CA GLN A 52 23.94 2.81 27.25
C GLN A 52 23.37 3.84 28.23
N LYS A 53 24.21 4.41 29.11
CA LYS A 53 23.79 5.45 30.04
C LYS A 53 23.30 6.71 29.30
N ARG A 54 24.06 7.15 28.30
CA ARG A 54 23.70 8.31 27.46
C ARG A 54 22.34 8.12 26.77
N LEU A 55 22.09 6.92 26.25
CA LEU A 55 20.82 6.59 25.60
C LEU A 55 19.66 6.54 26.59
N MET A 56 19.85 5.96 27.78
CA MET A 56 18.82 5.98 28.83
C MET A 56 18.45 7.40 29.26
N ASP A 57 19.45 8.27 29.45
CA ASP A 57 19.22 9.68 29.81
C ASP A 57 18.43 10.41 28.71
N ALA A 58 18.75 10.14 27.43
CA ALA A 58 18.02 10.69 26.29
C ALA A 58 16.56 10.20 26.22
N VAL A 59 16.32 8.90 26.43
CA VAL A 59 14.97 8.33 26.47
C VAL A 59 14.17 8.93 27.62
N HIS A 60 14.76 9.06 28.81
CA HIS A 60 14.08 9.65 29.96
C HIS A 60 13.74 11.13 29.72
N SER A 61 14.65 11.89 29.12
CA SER A 61 14.39 13.28 28.71
C SER A 61 13.26 13.37 27.68
N GLN A 62 13.24 12.48 26.68
CA GLN A 62 12.19 12.43 25.69
C GLN A 62 10.84 12.02 26.27
N ALA A 63 10.81 11.05 27.19
CA ALA A 63 9.60 10.65 27.91
C ALA A 63 9.02 11.82 28.71
N SER A 64 9.86 12.54 29.45
CA SER A 64 9.45 13.75 30.18
C SER A 64 8.90 14.84 29.24
N ASN A 65 9.53 15.07 28.08
CA ASN A 65 9.01 16.00 27.07
C ASN A 65 7.63 15.58 26.54
N ILE A 66 7.43 14.29 26.27
CA ILE A 66 6.13 13.77 25.83
C ILE A 66 5.07 13.99 26.90
N GLU A 67 5.37 13.65 28.16
CA GLU A 67 4.45 13.84 29.29
C GLU A 67 4.08 15.32 29.46
N ASN A 68 5.05 16.23 29.37
CA ASN A 68 4.81 17.67 29.45
C ASN A 68 3.93 18.17 28.31
N LEU A 69 4.17 17.73 27.07
CA LEU A 69 3.32 18.07 25.92
C LEU A 69 1.90 17.53 26.10
N CYS A 70 1.75 16.30 26.57
CA CYS A 70 0.45 15.71 26.89
C CYS A 70 -0.28 16.49 27.99
N ALA A 71 0.42 16.94 29.03
CA ALA A 71 -0.16 17.76 30.09
C ALA A 71 -0.64 19.12 29.55
N ILE A 72 0.17 19.81 28.74
CA ILE A 72 -0.20 21.09 28.10
C ILE A 72 -1.42 20.92 27.19
N LEU A 73 -1.49 19.83 26.43
CA LEU A 73 -2.65 19.52 25.57
C LEU A 73 -3.91 19.24 26.40
N THR A 74 -3.77 18.54 27.52
CA THR A 74 -4.89 18.18 28.42
C THR A 74 -5.42 19.40 29.18
N GLU A 75 -4.55 20.31 29.60
CA GLU A 75 -4.92 21.56 30.29
C GLU A 75 -5.60 22.56 29.33
N ARG A 76 -5.14 22.65 28.08
CA ARG A 76 -5.80 23.41 27.00
C ARG A 76 -7.15 22.80 26.59
N SER A 77 -7.27 21.48 26.69
CA SER A 77 -8.50 20.74 26.42
C SER A 77 -9.56 20.94 27.52
N SER A 78 -9.12 21.03 28.78
CA SER A 78 -9.99 21.24 29.95
C SER A 78 -10.61 22.64 30.01
N THR A 79 -10.10 23.60 29.23
CA THR A 79 -10.52 25.01 29.25
C THR A 79 -11.34 25.46 28.03
N SER A 80 -11.64 24.61 27.04
CA SER A 80 -12.39 25.08 25.87
C SER A 80 -13.11 23.99 25.07
N ASN A 81 -14.21 24.42 24.43
CA ASN A 81 -15.09 23.76 23.47
C ASN A 81 -14.39 23.10 22.25
N ALA A 82 -13.08 22.92 22.27
CA ALA A 82 -12.24 22.40 21.20
C ALA A 82 -12.54 20.94 20.84
N HIS A 83 -12.69 20.04 21.82
CA HIS A 83 -13.09 18.64 21.52
C HIS A 83 -14.51 18.53 20.97
N ALA A 84 -15.43 19.36 21.46
CA ALA A 84 -16.80 19.40 20.93
C ALA A 84 -16.80 19.90 19.48
N LEU A 85 -16.00 20.92 19.17
CA LEU A 85 -15.84 21.49 17.84
C LEU A 85 -15.12 20.52 16.88
N GLU A 86 -14.07 19.83 17.34
CA GLU A 86 -13.36 18.82 16.57
C GLU A 86 -14.29 17.63 16.26
N ASN A 87 -15.02 17.11 17.24
CA ASN A 87 -16.03 16.08 17.03
C ASN A 87 -17.16 16.54 16.09
N GLN A 88 -17.55 17.82 16.10
CA GLN A 88 -18.49 18.37 15.13
C GLN A 88 -17.88 18.44 13.72
N LYS A 89 -16.63 18.87 13.57
CA LYS A 89 -15.91 18.89 12.29
C LYS A 89 -15.78 17.48 11.71
N TRP A 90 -15.38 16.50 12.52
CA TRP A 90 -15.32 15.10 12.13
C TRP A 90 -16.67 14.55 11.70
N ARG A 91 -17.76 14.87 12.42
CA ARG A 91 -19.12 14.48 12.02
C ARG A 91 -19.55 15.12 10.70
N ARG A 92 -19.26 16.41 10.50
CA ARG A 92 -19.54 17.12 9.23
C ARG A 92 -18.74 16.55 8.06
N LEU A 93 -17.48 16.19 8.28
CA LEU A 93 -16.64 15.56 7.26
C LEU A 93 -17.20 14.18 6.88
N LYS A 94 -17.56 13.36 7.87
CA LYS A 94 -18.20 12.05 7.60
C LYS A 94 -19.53 12.18 6.86
N SER A 95 -20.35 13.19 7.19
CA SER A 95 -21.59 13.44 6.44
C SER A 95 -21.31 13.89 5.01
N LEU A 96 -20.24 14.65 4.78
CA LEU A 96 -19.84 15.05 3.43
C LEU A 96 -19.33 13.86 2.62
N ASP A 97 -18.49 13.01 3.21
CA ASP A 97 -18.00 11.78 2.58
C ASP A 97 -19.18 10.86 2.21
N THR A 98 -20.18 10.75 3.09
CA THR A 98 -21.43 9.98 2.86
C THR A 98 -22.16 10.50 1.63
N TYR A 99 -22.41 11.81 1.56
CA TYR A 99 -23.07 12.44 0.41
C TYR A 99 -22.29 12.25 -0.88
N LEU A 100 -20.95 12.36 -0.84
CA LEU A 100 -20.09 12.13 -2.00
C LEU A 100 -20.18 10.68 -2.49
N PHE A 101 -20.16 9.71 -1.57
CA PHE A 101 -20.33 8.30 -1.93
C PHE A 101 -21.69 8.02 -2.56
N GLU A 102 -22.77 8.56 -1.99
CA GLU A 102 -24.11 8.43 -2.56
C GLU A 102 -24.20 9.02 -3.97
N ALA A 103 -23.65 10.22 -4.17
CA ALA A 103 -23.61 10.85 -5.49
C ALA A 103 -22.81 10.04 -6.51
N PHE A 104 -21.63 9.53 -6.15
CA PHE A 104 -20.82 8.70 -7.05
C PHE A 104 -21.48 7.36 -7.38
N ILE A 105 -22.20 6.75 -6.43
CA ILE A 105 -22.94 5.51 -6.68
C ILE A 105 -24.07 5.78 -7.67
N GLN A 106 -24.86 6.84 -7.46
CA GLN A 106 -25.94 7.23 -8.37
C GLN A 106 -25.44 7.60 -9.77
N GLU A 107 -24.30 8.28 -9.84
CA GLU A 107 -23.65 8.62 -11.10
C GLU A 107 -23.15 7.35 -11.83
N ALA A 108 -22.57 6.40 -11.10
CA ALA A 108 -22.18 5.12 -11.67
C ALA A 108 -23.40 4.34 -12.21
N ASP A 109 -24.49 4.28 -11.45
CA ASP A 109 -25.78 3.71 -11.88
C ASP A 109 -26.27 4.31 -13.20
N TYR A 110 -26.31 5.63 -13.25
CA TYR A 110 -26.71 6.37 -14.43
C TYR A 110 -25.84 6.02 -15.65
N TYR A 111 -24.52 5.97 -15.47
CA TYR A 111 -23.61 5.62 -16.57
C TYR A 111 -23.74 4.17 -17.02
N TYR A 112 -23.92 3.20 -16.11
CA TYR A 112 -24.15 1.81 -16.50
C TYR A 112 -25.45 1.66 -17.29
N ALA A 113 -26.55 2.25 -16.82
CA ALA A 113 -27.82 2.26 -17.57
C ALA A 113 -27.65 2.90 -18.95
N ARG A 114 -26.90 4.01 -19.04
CA ARG A 114 -26.62 4.68 -20.32
C ARG A 114 -25.77 3.82 -21.25
N ILE A 115 -24.81 3.07 -20.73
CA ILE A 115 -24.00 2.12 -21.51
C ILE A 115 -24.89 0.99 -22.04
N ASP A 116 -25.79 0.46 -21.22
CA ASP A 116 -26.73 -0.60 -21.62
C ASP A 116 -27.68 -0.12 -22.72
N GLU A 117 -28.21 1.10 -22.62
CA GLU A 117 -28.98 1.76 -23.68
C GLU A 117 -28.17 1.85 -24.98
N VAL A 118 -26.92 2.32 -24.92
CA VAL A 118 -26.05 2.40 -26.10
C VAL A 118 -25.83 1.02 -26.68
N PHE A 119 -25.57 0.00 -25.87
CA PHE A 119 -25.39 -1.37 -26.36
C PHE A 119 -26.66 -1.92 -27.02
N ALA A 120 -27.83 -1.65 -26.45
CA ALA A 120 -29.12 -2.00 -27.04
C ALA A 120 -29.34 -1.28 -28.39
N ASP A 121 -29.10 0.03 -28.45
CA ASP A 121 -29.20 0.86 -29.67
C ASP A 121 -28.23 0.41 -30.76
N CYS A 122 -27.12 -0.21 -30.38
CA CYS A 122 -26.13 -0.77 -31.30
C CYS A 122 -26.47 -2.20 -31.73
N GLY A 123 -27.56 -2.80 -31.21
CA GLY A 123 -27.95 -4.18 -31.51
C GLY A 123 -27.01 -5.23 -30.93
N MET A 124 -26.18 -4.87 -29.93
CA MET A 124 -25.18 -5.77 -29.34
C MET A 124 -25.82 -6.99 -28.67
N THR A 125 -27.03 -6.85 -28.16
CA THR A 125 -27.79 -7.92 -27.49
C THR A 125 -28.34 -8.97 -28.47
N SER A 126 -28.61 -8.58 -29.72
CA SER A 126 -29.15 -9.47 -30.76
C SER A 126 -28.09 -10.09 -31.68
N GLN A 127 -26.84 -9.61 -31.64
CA GLN A 127 -25.78 -10.03 -32.57
C GLN A 127 -25.00 -11.27 -32.10
N PRO A 128 -24.57 -12.16 -33.03
CA PRO A 128 -23.73 -13.32 -32.72
C PRO A 128 -22.33 -12.90 -32.23
N MET A 129 -21.71 -13.73 -31.39
CA MET A 129 -20.52 -13.36 -30.59
C MET A 129 -19.18 -13.36 -31.36
N SER A 130 -19.19 -13.62 -32.67
CA SER A 130 -17.97 -13.94 -33.45
C SER A 130 -17.77 -13.06 -34.69
N GLU A 131 -18.58 -12.03 -34.88
CA GLU A 131 -18.57 -11.24 -36.12
C GLU A 131 -18.26 -9.76 -35.84
N ILE A 132 -17.30 -9.24 -36.61
CA ILE A 132 -17.07 -7.80 -36.73
C ILE A 132 -18.10 -7.29 -37.73
N HIS A 133 -18.91 -6.32 -37.30
CA HIS A 133 -19.94 -5.74 -38.15
C HIS A 133 -19.70 -4.25 -38.35
N SER A 134 -19.75 -3.81 -39.60
CA SER A 134 -19.94 -2.39 -39.92
C SER A 134 -21.36 -2.19 -40.42
N VAL A 135 -22.10 -1.28 -39.78
CA VAL A 135 -23.47 -0.94 -40.15
C VAL A 135 -23.50 0.53 -40.52
N ARG A 136 -24.08 0.84 -41.68
CA ARG A 136 -24.35 2.22 -42.07
C ARG A 136 -25.72 2.59 -41.50
N ARG A 137 -25.74 3.55 -40.57
CA ARG A 137 -26.97 4.10 -40.01
C ARG A 137 -27.23 5.47 -40.60
N ALA A 138 -28.47 5.71 -41.03
CA ALA A 138 -28.94 7.05 -41.34
C ALA A 138 -29.76 7.52 -40.14
N SER A 139 -29.38 8.64 -39.52
CA SER A 139 -30.24 9.25 -38.51
C SER A 139 -31.50 9.82 -39.19
N PRO A 140 -32.70 9.43 -38.75
CA PRO A 140 -33.94 9.98 -39.31
C PRO A 140 -34.05 11.50 -39.10
N GLU A 141 -33.38 12.06 -38.10
CA GLU A 141 -33.49 13.47 -37.72
C GLU A 141 -32.48 14.38 -38.44
N THR A 142 -31.23 13.93 -38.59
CA THR A 142 -30.15 14.78 -39.12
C THR A 142 -29.81 14.53 -40.59
N ARG A 143 -30.39 13.50 -41.24
CA ARG A 143 -30.03 13.04 -42.60
C ARG A 143 -28.54 12.78 -42.82
N ILE A 144 -27.75 12.68 -41.75
CA ILE A 144 -26.34 12.35 -41.80
C ILE A 144 -26.24 10.82 -41.75
N GLU A 145 -25.59 10.25 -42.77
CA GLU A 145 -25.24 8.84 -42.79
C GLU A 145 -23.96 8.63 -41.97
N CYS A 146 -24.07 7.94 -40.85
CA CYS A 146 -22.92 7.53 -40.03
C CYS A 146 -22.57 6.07 -40.31
N VAL A 147 -21.27 5.78 -40.37
CA VAL A 147 -20.77 4.40 -40.40
C VAL A 147 -20.43 4.02 -38.98
N GLN A 148 -21.07 2.97 -38.48
CA GLN A 148 -20.80 2.44 -37.15
C GLN A 148 -20.04 1.13 -37.29
N HIS A 149 -18.94 1.02 -36.57
CA HIS A 149 -18.19 -0.23 -36.43
C HIS A 149 -18.50 -0.85 -35.06
N VAL A 150 -19.00 -2.07 -35.07
CA VAL A 150 -19.40 -2.85 -33.91
C VAL A 150 -18.58 -4.13 -33.89
N HIS A 151 -17.92 -4.38 -32.76
CA HIS A 151 -17.08 -5.56 -32.60
C HIS A 151 -17.44 -6.26 -31.30
N LYS A 152 -17.80 -7.54 -31.41
CA LYS A 152 -18.13 -8.41 -30.29
C LYS A 152 -17.11 -9.52 -30.22
N ILE A 153 -16.52 -9.73 -29.03
CA ILE A 153 -15.46 -10.72 -28.81
C ILE A 153 -15.91 -11.65 -27.69
N ILE A 154 -15.65 -12.95 -27.84
CA ILE A 154 -15.78 -13.92 -26.76
C ILE A 154 -14.61 -13.74 -25.80
N GLN A 155 -14.90 -13.45 -24.53
CA GLN A 155 -13.89 -13.44 -23.49
C GLN A 155 -13.31 -14.87 -23.34
N PRO A 156 -11.98 -15.05 -23.43
CA PRO A 156 -11.36 -16.39 -23.40
C PRO A 156 -11.37 -17.03 -22.01
N PHE A 157 -11.86 -16.31 -21.00
CA PHE A 157 -11.97 -16.76 -19.62
C PHE A 157 -13.42 -16.77 -19.19
N ARG A 158 -13.77 -17.68 -18.26
CA ARG A 158 -15.10 -17.72 -17.66
C ARG A 158 -15.40 -16.40 -16.96
N PHE A 159 -16.37 -15.67 -17.50
CA PHE A 159 -16.74 -14.33 -17.04
C PHE A 159 -16.98 -14.28 -15.52
N GLU A 160 -17.82 -15.18 -14.98
CA GLU A 160 -18.14 -15.24 -13.55
C GLU A 160 -16.89 -15.40 -12.68
N VAL A 161 -15.99 -16.30 -13.08
CA VAL A 161 -14.77 -16.61 -12.34
C VAL A 161 -13.82 -15.43 -12.39
N THR A 162 -13.69 -14.77 -13.55
CA THR A 162 -12.88 -13.57 -13.71
C THR A 162 -13.43 -12.40 -12.88
N CYS A 163 -14.74 -12.15 -12.93
CA CYS A 163 -15.39 -11.11 -12.13
C CYS A 163 -15.20 -11.35 -10.64
N LYS A 164 -15.41 -12.59 -10.17
CA LYS A 164 -15.18 -12.96 -8.77
C LYS A 164 -13.73 -12.77 -8.35
N PHE A 165 -12.77 -13.19 -9.18
CA PHE A 165 -11.35 -12.99 -8.91
C PHE A 165 -10.98 -11.51 -8.81
N LEU A 166 -11.44 -10.68 -9.76
CA LEU A 166 -11.23 -9.23 -9.73
C LEU A 166 -11.87 -8.60 -8.50
N TRP A 167 -13.08 -9.02 -8.15
CA TRP A 167 -13.81 -8.57 -6.96
C TRP A 167 -13.05 -8.91 -5.67
N GLU A 168 -12.57 -10.15 -5.55
CA GLU A 168 -11.75 -10.58 -4.41
C GLU A 168 -10.45 -9.79 -4.32
N GLY A 169 -9.84 -9.44 -5.46
CA GLY A 169 -8.66 -8.56 -5.52
C GLY A 169 -8.89 -7.19 -4.89
N THR A 170 -10.12 -6.66 -4.90
CA THR A 170 -10.46 -5.41 -4.22
C THR A 170 -10.36 -5.48 -2.70
N ASN A 171 -10.35 -6.69 -2.11
CA ASN A 171 -10.15 -6.87 -0.67
C ASN A 171 -8.70 -6.62 -0.26
N VAL A 172 -7.73 -6.82 -1.17
CA VAL A 172 -6.30 -6.79 -0.85
C VAL A 172 -5.81 -5.34 -0.83
N PRO A 173 -5.44 -4.77 0.33
CA PRO A 173 -5.02 -3.37 0.42
C PRO A 173 -3.57 -3.21 -0.05
N TYR A 174 -3.33 -3.33 -1.36
CA TYR A 174 -1.99 -3.13 -1.92
C TYR A 174 -1.67 -1.64 -2.04
N ARG A 175 -0.68 -1.15 -1.26
CA ARG A 175 -0.26 0.28 -1.19
C ARG A 175 -1.35 1.27 -0.75
N GLN A 176 -2.44 0.77 -0.17
CA GLN A 176 -3.55 1.57 0.34
C GLN A 176 -3.33 1.85 1.82
N HIS A 177 -3.16 3.12 2.18
CA HIS A 177 -3.04 3.58 3.57
C HIS A 177 -4.34 4.22 4.05
N ALA A 178 -4.63 4.12 5.35
CA ALA A 178 -5.84 4.68 5.96
C ALA A 178 -7.12 4.32 5.17
N ARG A 179 -7.24 3.04 4.79
CA ARG A 179 -8.40 2.56 4.04
C ARG A 179 -9.64 2.56 4.93
N GLU A 180 -10.68 3.24 4.47
CA GLU A 180 -12.00 3.28 5.07
C GLU A 180 -13.02 2.72 4.07
N ILE A 181 -13.83 1.76 4.52
CA ILE A 181 -14.89 1.15 3.70
C ILE A 181 -16.21 1.80 4.09
N TYR A 182 -16.95 2.26 3.10
CA TYR A 182 -18.29 2.80 3.29
C TYR A 182 -19.31 1.66 3.24
N SER A 183 -20.07 1.50 4.33
CA SER A 183 -20.99 0.39 4.53
C SER A 183 -22.44 0.69 4.13
N ASN A 184 -22.81 1.96 3.98
CA ASN A 184 -24.17 2.40 3.67
C ASN A 184 -24.43 2.36 2.15
N VAL A 185 -24.18 1.20 1.55
CA VAL A 185 -24.45 0.92 0.15
C VAL A 185 -25.66 0.00 0.10
N GLU A 186 -26.61 0.26 -0.79
CA GLU A 186 -27.84 -0.54 -0.90
C GLU A 186 -27.53 -1.98 -1.35
N ASP A 187 -26.69 -2.11 -2.38
CA ASP A 187 -26.19 -3.40 -2.87
C ASP A 187 -24.73 -3.61 -2.43
N VAL A 188 -24.54 -4.13 -1.21
CA VAL A 188 -23.21 -4.47 -0.68
C VAL A 188 -22.56 -5.70 -1.36
N VAL A 189 -23.35 -6.49 -2.10
CA VAL A 189 -22.84 -7.68 -2.80
C VAL A 189 -22.14 -7.27 -4.07
N ASN A 190 -22.75 -6.34 -4.81
CA ASN A 190 -22.21 -5.89 -6.07
C ASN A 190 -21.57 -4.51 -5.99
N THR A 191 -21.76 -3.70 -4.96
CA THR A 191 -21.18 -2.35 -4.93
C THR A 191 -20.32 -2.17 -3.69
N ARG A 192 -19.08 -1.71 -3.90
CA ARG A 192 -18.18 -1.38 -2.80
C ARG A 192 -17.63 0.02 -2.98
N ALA A 193 -17.85 0.85 -1.97
CA ALA A 193 -17.33 2.20 -1.87
C ALA A 193 -16.22 2.24 -0.81
N MET A 194 -15.06 2.78 -1.16
CA MET A 194 -13.94 2.92 -0.23
C MET A 194 -13.14 4.18 -0.48
N LYS A 195 -12.51 4.68 0.58
CA LYS A 195 -11.62 5.83 0.61
C LYS A 195 -10.26 5.35 1.11
N PHE A 196 -9.19 5.65 0.39
CA PHE A 196 -7.83 5.32 0.84
C PHE A 196 -6.82 6.33 0.30
N ARG A 197 -5.65 6.38 0.95
CA ARG A 197 -4.51 7.20 0.55
C ARG A 197 -3.47 6.34 -0.16
N LEU A 198 -3.03 6.78 -1.33
CA LEU A 198 -1.91 6.18 -2.05
C LEU A 198 -0.62 6.90 -1.68
N LYS A 199 0.42 6.14 -1.29
CA LYS A 199 1.78 6.68 -1.19
C LYS A 199 2.52 6.43 -2.49
N LYS A 200 2.87 7.50 -3.20
CA LYS A 200 3.76 7.42 -4.36
C LYS A 200 5.20 7.44 -3.87
N ALA A 201 5.90 6.32 -4.00
CA ALA A 201 7.36 6.32 -3.85
C ALA A 201 7.96 7.09 -5.03
N LEU A 202 8.22 8.38 -4.86
CA LEU A 202 9.02 9.13 -5.81
C LEU A 202 10.44 8.55 -5.77
N GLY A 203 10.92 8.03 -6.89
CA GLY A 203 12.22 7.40 -6.97
C GLY A 203 13.32 8.33 -6.45
N ASN A 204 13.97 7.92 -5.36
CA ASN A 204 15.35 8.22 -4.98
C ASN A 204 15.88 9.65 -5.17
N SER A 205 15.03 10.67 -5.00
CA SER A 205 15.50 12.02 -4.69
C SER A 205 14.82 12.54 -3.43
N THR A 206 15.65 12.98 -2.51
CA THR A 206 15.32 13.54 -1.21
C THR A 206 14.49 14.82 -1.38
N PHE A 207 13.18 14.67 -1.53
CA PHE A 207 12.22 15.75 -1.36
C PHE A 207 11.04 15.24 -0.52
N SER A 208 11.28 15.11 0.79
CA SER A 208 10.23 14.92 1.78
C SER A 208 9.43 16.21 1.90
N GLY A 209 8.38 16.35 1.09
CA GLY A 209 7.56 17.56 1.12
C GLY A 209 6.25 17.54 0.34
N LEU A 210 6.06 16.61 -0.60
CA LEU A 210 4.77 16.42 -1.27
C LEU A 210 4.41 14.94 -1.31
N ASP A 211 3.87 14.44 -0.19
CA ASP A 211 2.93 13.33 -0.26
C ASP A 211 1.68 13.89 -0.95
N THR A 212 1.52 13.64 -2.25
CA THR A 212 0.24 13.88 -2.92
C THR A 212 -0.76 12.87 -2.38
N ASP A 213 -1.58 13.31 -1.45
CA ASP A 213 -2.71 12.55 -0.93
C ASP A 213 -3.80 12.44 -1.99
N GLU A 214 -3.61 11.50 -2.92
CA GLU A 214 -4.67 11.11 -3.84
C GLU A 214 -5.68 10.27 -3.05
N THR A 215 -6.83 10.87 -2.78
CA THR A 215 -8.00 10.16 -2.26
C THR A 215 -8.71 9.54 -3.44
N VAL A 216 -8.60 8.23 -3.55
CA VAL A 216 -9.26 7.47 -4.63
C VAL A 216 -10.59 6.96 -4.13
N TRP A 217 -11.63 7.26 -4.91
CA TRP A 217 -12.99 6.77 -4.74
C TRP A 217 -13.21 5.74 -5.83
N CYS A 218 -13.66 4.55 -5.47
CA CYS A 218 -13.92 3.49 -6.43
C CYS A 218 -15.23 2.82 -6.08
N SER A 219 -16.09 2.68 -7.09
CA SER A 219 -17.28 1.84 -7.09
C SER A 219 -17.03 0.76 -8.12
N ILE A 220 -17.01 -0.50 -7.69
CA ILE A 220 -16.80 -1.66 -8.56
C ILE A 220 -18.11 -2.43 -8.53
N ARG A 221 -18.61 -2.82 -9.71
CA ARG A 221 -19.72 -3.74 -9.85
C ARG A 221 -19.34 -5.03 -10.56
N PRO A 222 -19.52 -6.20 -9.94
CA PRO A 222 -19.72 -7.43 -10.69
C PRO A 222 -20.98 -7.25 -11.55
N CYS A 223 -20.88 -7.61 -12.82
CA CYS A 223 -22.05 -7.70 -13.68
C CYS A 223 -22.89 -8.89 -13.19
N GLU A 224 -24.17 -8.65 -12.89
CA GLU A 224 -25.09 -9.74 -12.53
C GLU A 224 -25.21 -10.71 -13.70
N VAL A 225 -25.06 -11.99 -13.39
CA VAL A 225 -25.56 -13.04 -14.28
C VAL A 225 -27.07 -13.04 -14.10
N GLU A 226 -27.78 -12.28 -14.94
CA GLU A 226 -29.15 -12.66 -15.26
C GLU A 226 -29.06 -14.12 -15.70
N SER A 227 -29.66 -15.01 -14.92
CA SER A 227 -29.90 -16.40 -15.28
C SER A 227 -30.92 -16.42 -16.43
N ARG A 228 -30.54 -15.88 -17.60
CA ARG A 228 -31.32 -16.09 -18.82
C ARG A 228 -31.16 -17.54 -19.18
N GLY A 229 -32.26 -18.25 -18.99
CA GLY A 229 -32.37 -19.68 -19.06
C GLY A 229 -31.63 -20.24 -20.28
N THR A 230 -30.98 -21.36 -20.02
CA THR A 230 -30.79 -22.40 -21.00
C THR A 230 -32.09 -22.57 -21.80
N VAL A 231 -32.05 -22.20 -23.07
CA VAL A 231 -32.96 -22.74 -24.07
C VAL A 231 -32.06 -23.40 -25.11
N MET A 232 -32.30 -24.71 -25.29
CA MET A 232 -31.76 -25.52 -26.38
C MET A 232 -32.02 -24.88 -27.74
#